data_AF-A0A1F6GXR0-F1
#
_entry.id   AF-A0A1F6GXR0-F1
#
_cell.length_a   1.000
_cell.length_b   1.000
_cell.length_c   1.000
_cell.angle_alpha   90.00
_cell.angle_beta   90.00
_cell.angle_gamma   90.00
#
_symmetry.space_group_name_H-M   'P 1'
#
loop_
_entity.id
_entity.type
_entity.pdbx_description
1 polymer ?
#
loop_
_entity_poly.entity_id
_entity_poly.type
_entity_poly.pdbx_seq_one_letter_code
_entity_poly.pdbx_strand_id
1 'polypeptide(L)'
;MKFSKFTQYLEKLEETSSRLSLIEILSQLFKETPASEIEKIVYLIQGRIAPFFEATEIGMAEKSVAAALANAYGSNKEKVLSLFNKLGDMGKTAYELAKTSKSSNLTVSEAFETLREIAKTKGEGTVEKRQALLSGLLKKVDAVSAKHLVRIPLGNTRLGIGDPTILDALATAKLGDKSKRKLLEGAYNRTSDLGLIAKTLWEKGLGSVEKLQVRVGSPIRSELCERLPTAEKVIEKMGQVDVQYKYDGFRVQIHKDGDTVRMFSRNLEEMTHMFPELIKGALSQVKAKTAILDTEALAYNPDSEEFLPFQETTKRRRKHGIEEAAIKLPLKAFVFDILYKDGKQLLDKPLTERIKILKETIKEDGVLIRTKNQTVGDPKELSILLEDAISKGLEGLVVKKLQSPYEAGGRNFNWVKLKRHSDGELSDTIDCVILGYIAGRGKRTAFGAGALLVGVYEKDKDEFVSISRIGTGLTDEEWKEIHKRADKIKVDHKPARVNSLIVPSVWIAPEIVIEVLADEITRSPLHTAGKTESELGFALRFPRLVSFRGKDKSAEDATQVSEIKRLYENQYKKK
;
A
#
# COMPACT_ATOMS: atom_id res chain seq x y z
N MET A 1 -5.97 2.63 -31.44
CA MET A 1 -6.53 1.28 -31.22
C MET A 1 -7.98 1.42 -30.78
N LYS A 2 -8.90 0.56 -31.27
CA LYS A 2 -10.28 0.53 -30.76
C LYS A 2 -10.30 0.06 -29.30
N PHE A 3 -11.11 0.68 -28.46
CA PHE A 3 -11.21 0.33 -27.04
C PHE A 3 -11.68 -1.12 -26.84
N SER A 4 -12.60 -1.61 -27.68
CA SER A 4 -13.05 -3.01 -27.65
C SER A 4 -11.95 -4.03 -27.92
N LYS A 5 -10.99 -3.70 -28.80
CA LYS A 5 -9.83 -4.56 -29.02
C LYS A 5 -8.94 -4.61 -27.78
N PHE A 6 -8.71 -3.46 -27.14
CA PHE A 6 -7.94 -3.38 -25.90
C PHE A 6 -8.58 -4.21 -24.77
N THR A 7 -9.90 -4.09 -24.56
CA THR A 7 -10.61 -4.82 -23.50
C THR A 7 -10.71 -6.33 -23.75
N GLN A 8 -10.64 -6.79 -25.00
CA GLN A 8 -10.47 -8.22 -25.30
C GLN A 8 -9.14 -8.77 -24.78
N TYR A 9 -8.04 -8.00 -24.82
CA TYR A 9 -6.81 -8.40 -24.14
C TYR A 9 -6.99 -8.42 -22.62
N LEU A 10 -7.69 -7.44 -22.04
CA LEU A 10 -7.98 -7.44 -20.61
C LEU A 10 -8.80 -8.67 -20.17
N GLU A 11 -9.74 -9.12 -20.99
CA GLU A 11 -10.49 -10.36 -20.73
C GLU A 11 -9.58 -11.58 -20.72
N LYS A 12 -8.71 -11.74 -21.74
CA LYS A 12 -7.72 -12.83 -21.80
C LYS A 12 -6.76 -12.81 -20.60
N LEU A 13 -6.39 -11.62 -20.13
CA LEU A 13 -5.53 -11.47 -18.94
C LEU A 13 -6.24 -11.93 -17.67
N GLU A 14 -7.54 -11.69 -17.53
CA GLU A 14 -8.33 -12.14 -16.37
C GLU A 14 -8.55 -13.67 -16.35
N GLU A 15 -8.60 -14.30 -17.52
CA GLU A 15 -8.82 -15.75 -17.66
C GLU A 15 -7.62 -16.62 -17.25
N THR A 16 -6.43 -16.03 -17.11
CA THR A 16 -5.20 -16.77 -16.77
C THR A 16 -4.60 -16.36 -15.44
N SER A 17 -4.03 -17.33 -14.73
CA SER A 17 -3.19 -17.12 -13.55
C SER A 17 -1.69 -17.28 -13.85
N SER A 18 -1.34 -17.73 -15.06
CA SER A 18 0.05 -17.99 -15.45
C SER A 18 0.77 -16.68 -15.76
N ARG A 19 1.83 -16.39 -15.00
CA ARG A 19 2.66 -15.21 -15.24
C ARG A 19 3.27 -15.20 -16.65
N LEU A 20 3.61 -16.36 -17.21
CA LEU A 20 4.14 -16.44 -18.58
C LEU A 20 3.07 -16.06 -19.60
N SER A 21 1.85 -16.61 -19.47
CA SER A 21 0.73 -16.25 -20.34
C SER A 21 0.35 -14.77 -20.23
N LEU A 22 0.39 -14.20 -19.02
CA LEU A 22 0.20 -12.74 -18.84
C LEU A 22 1.22 -11.92 -19.64
N ILE A 23 2.50 -12.32 -19.61
CA ILE A 23 3.57 -11.65 -20.37
C ILE A 23 3.33 -11.78 -21.88
N GLU A 24 2.94 -12.95 -22.36
CA GLU A 24 2.67 -13.20 -23.78
C GLU A 24 1.49 -12.37 -24.30
N ILE A 25 0.37 -12.35 -23.56
CA ILE A 25 -0.84 -11.60 -23.91
C ILE A 25 -0.53 -10.09 -23.92
N LEU A 26 0.16 -9.57 -22.89
CA LEU A 26 0.58 -8.18 -22.85
C LEU A 26 1.57 -7.84 -23.98
N SER A 27 2.50 -8.74 -24.28
CA SER A 27 3.48 -8.55 -25.35
C SER A 27 2.79 -8.42 -26.71
N GLN A 28 1.79 -9.26 -27.00
CA GLN A 28 0.96 -9.11 -28.20
C GLN A 28 0.19 -7.79 -28.21
N LEU A 29 -0.46 -7.42 -27.10
CA LEU A 29 -1.14 -6.13 -26.99
C LEU A 29 -0.20 -4.96 -27.34
N PHE A 30 1.00 -4.95 -26.76
CA PHE A 30 1.97 -3.87 -26.98
C PHE A 30 2.49 -3.84 -28.42
N LYS A 31 2.76 -4.99 -29.05
CA LYS A 31 3.17 -5.06 -30.47
C LYS A 31 2.13 -4.43 -31.40
N GLU A 32 0.85 -4.58 -31.08
CA GLU A 32 -0.26 -4.03 -31.87
C GLU A 32 -0.64 -2.59 -31.47
N THR A 33 0.02 -2.03 -30.46
CA THR A 33 -0.25 -0.69 -29.94
C THR A 33 0.58 0.38 -30.67
N PRO A 34 -0.06 1.41 -31.23
CA PRO A 34 0.65 2.57 -31.79
C PRO A 34 1.50 3.29 -30.72
N ALA A 35 2.65 3.85 -31.13
CA ALA A 35 3.53 4.58 -30.21
C ALA A 35 2.82 5.73 -29.48
N SER A 36 1.86 6.41 -30.12
CA SER A 36 1.07 7.50 -29.54
C SER A 36 0.07 7.07 -28.45
N GLU A 37 -0.15 5.76 -28.29
CA GLU A 37 -1.12 5.19 -27.35
C GLU A 37 -0.49 4.30 -26.28
N ILE A 38 0.77 3.89 -26.43
CA ILE A 38 1.41 2.92 -25.51
C ILE A 38 1.43 3.42 -24.06
N GLU A 39 1.70 4.70 -23.85
CA GLU A 39 1.66 5.36 -22.55
C GLU A 39 0.28 5.21 -21.90
N LYS A 40 -0.78 5.50 -22.67
CA LYS A 40 -2.17 5.44 -22.20
C LYS A 40 -2.57 4.01 -21.85
N ILE A 41 -2.22 3.05 -22.70
CA ILE A 41 -2.52 1.63 -22.47
C ILE A 41 -1.83 1.12 -21.20
N VAL A 42 -0.56 1.47 -20.98
CA VAL A 42 0.16 1.07 -19.77
C VAL A 42 -0.52 1.61 -18.51
N TYR A 43 -0.94 2.88 -18.49
CA TYR A 43 -1.68 3.43 -17.35
C TYR A 43 -3.05 2.74 -17.17
N LEU A 44 -3.79 2.48 -18.24
CA LEU A 44 -5.12 1.84 -18.15
C LEU A 44 -5.05 0.41 -17.62
N ILE A 45 -4.02 -0.37 -17.98
CA ILE A 45 -3.77 -1.71 -17.43
C ILE A 45 -3.53 -1.63 -15.91
N GLN A 46 -2.87 -0.57 -15.46
CA GLN A 46 -2.68 -0.28 -14.03
C GLN A 46 -3.94 0.31 -13.35
N GLY A 47 -5.03 0.53 -14.10
CA GLY A 47 -6.26 1.14 -13.59
C GLY A 47 -6.14 2.63 -13.34
N ARG A 48 -5.25 3.31 -14.08
CA ARG A 48 -4.90 4.72 -13.86
C ARG A 48 -4.93 5.53 -15.16
N ILE A 49 -4.83 6.85 -15.00
CA ILE A 49 -4.67 7.81 -16.11
C ILE A 49 -3.45 8.74 -15.92
N ALA A 50 -2.60 8.41 -14.95
CA ALA A 50 -1.36 9.09 -14.63
C ALA A 50 -0.44 8.15 -13.82
N PRO A 51 0.86 8.44 -13.71
CA PRO A 51 1.80 7.71 -12.86
C PRO A 51 1.36 7.64 -11.39
N PHE A 52 1.95 6.72 -10.61
CA PHE A 52 1.57 6.50 -9.20
C PHE A 52 1.70 7.75 -8.31
N PHE A 53 2.69 8.57 -8.61
CA PHE A 53 3.06 9.75 -7.84
C PHE A 53 2.32 11.03 -8.21
N GLU A 54 1.52 11.00 -9.27
CA GLU A 54 0.63 12.10 -9.57
C GLU A 54 -0.63 11.94 -8.73
N ALA A 55 -1.04 13.01 -8.05
CA ALA A 55 -2.24 13.07 -7.20
C ALA A 55 -3.54 13.11 -8.03
N THR A 56 -3.58 12.37 -9.14
CA THR A 56 -4.72 12.28 -10.03
C THR A 56 -5.37 10.91 -9.86
N GLU A 57 -6.43 10.86 -9.07
CA GLU A 57 -7.28 9.68 -8.92
C GLU A 57 -8.62 9.90 -9.63
N ILE A 58 -9.09 8.88 -10.35
CA ILE A 58 -10.45 8.90 -10.92
C ILE A 58 -11.47 8.70 -9.78
N GLY A 59 -11.23 7.69 -8.94
CA GLY A 59 -11.79 7.52 -7.60
C GLY A 59 -13.30 7.70 -7.51
N MET A 60 -14.08 6.90 -8.24
CA MET A 60 -15.55 6.94 -8.15
C MET A 60 -16.06 5.91 -7.13
N ALA A 61 -16.97 6.34 -6.25
CA ALA A 61 -17.62 5.43 -5.31
C ALA A 61 -18.53 4.42 -6.02
N GLU A 62 -18.69 3.21 -5.45
CA GLU A 62 -19.54 2.14 -5.99
C GLU A 62 -20.97 2.63 -6.30
N LYS A 63 -21.57 3.43 -5.41
CA LYS A 63 -22.90 4.03 -5.59
C LYS A 63 -22.95 5.00 -6.78
N SER A 64 -21.85 5.70 -7.06
CA SER A 64 -21.76 6.63 -8.18
C SER A 64 -21.62 5.88 -9.51
N VAL A 65 -20.82 4.81 -9.54
CA VAL A 65 -20.70 3.94 -10.72
C VAL A 65 -22.02 3.22 -10.99
N ALA A 66 -22.73 2.76 -9.95
CA ALA A 66 -24.05 2.17 -10.09
C ALA A 66 -25.08 3.13 -10.71
N ALA A 67 -25.03 4.42 -10.33
CA ALA A 67 -25.88 5.45 -10.95
C ALA A 67 -25.52 5.68 -12.43
N ALA A 68 -24.23 5.71 -12.79
CA ALA A 68 -23.81 5.82 -14.18
C ALA A 68 -24.27 4.63 -15.04
N LEU A 69 -24.21 3.41 -14.49
CA LEU A 69 -24.72 2.18 -15.13
C LEU A 69 -26.23 2.21 -15.31
N ALA A 70 -26.97 2.61 -14.27
CA ALA A 70 -28.43 2.76 -14.33
C ALA A 70 -28.83 3.73 -15.47
N ASN A 71 -28.17 4.88 -15.54
CA ASN A 71 -28.39 5.88 -16.59
C ASN A 71 -27.94 5.41 -18.00
N ALA A 72 -26.90 4.58 -18.09
CA ALA A 72 -26.39 4.09 -19.37
C ALA A 72 -27.32 3.05 -19.99
N TYR A 73 -27.88 2.16 -19.17
CA TYR A 73 -28.59 0.96 -19.64
C TYR A 73 -30.09 0.94 -19.28
N GLY A 74 -30.66 2.09 -18.90
CA GLY A 74 -32.09 2.21 -18.62
C GLY A 74 -32.55 1.35 -17.43
N SER A 75 -31.71 1.20 -16.41
CA SER A 75 -32.00 0.43 -15.20
C SER A 75 -32.23 1.36 -14.01
N ASN A 76 -32.57 0.78 -12.85
CA ASN A 76 -32.65 1.51 -11.59
C ASN A 76 -31.41 1.25 -10.72
N LYS A 77 -30.91 2.26 -10.01
CA LYS A 77 -29.71 2.19 -9.16
C LYS A 77 -29.80 1.09 -8.10
N GLU A 78 -30.94 0.91 -7.44
CA GLU A 78 -31.11 -0.13 -6.42
C GLU A 78 -31.03 -1.54 -7.04
N LYS A 79 -31.53 -1.72 -8.28
CA LYS A 79 -31.38 -2.99 -9.02
C LYS A 79 -29.91 -3.26 -9.36
N VAL A 80 -29.16 -2.22 -9.78
CA VAL A 80 -27.72 -2.35 -10.06
C VAL A 80 -26.95 -2.75 -8.79
N LEU A 81 -27.26 -2.11 -7.65
CA LEU A 81 -26.62 -2.44 -6.37
C LEU A 81 -26.97 -3.84 -5.86
N SER A 82 -28.22 -4.28 -6.04
CA SER A 82 -28.63 -5.66 -5.74
C SER A 82 -27.85 -6.68 -6.57
N LEU A 83 -27.73 -6.44 -7.88
CA LEU A 83 -26.96 -7.30 -8.77
C LEU A 83 -25.46 -7.28 -8.42
N PHE A 84 -24.92 -6.13 -8.05
CA PHE A 84 -23.55 -6.01 -7.55
C PHE A 84 -23.31 -6.82 -6.28
N ASN A 85 -24.21 -6.75 -5.29
CA ASN A 85 -24.10 -7.55 -4.07
C ASN A 85 -24.13 -9.05 -4.35
N LYS A 86 -24.93 -9.48 -5.33
CA LYS A 86 -25.00 -10.90 -5.76
C LYS A 86 -23.73 -11.35 -6.47
N LEU A 87 -23.16 -10.52 -7.36
CA LEU A 87 -22.03 -10.90 -8.20
C LEU A 87 -20.66 -10.61 -7.56
N GLY A 88 -20.61 -9.75 -6.53
CA GLY A 88 -19.39 -9.35 -5.84
C GLY A 88 -18.42 -8.49 -6.68
N ASP A 89 -18.85 -8.05 -7.87
CA ASP A 89 -18.01 -7.30 -8.81
C ASP A 89 -18.83 -6.41 -9.75
N MET A 90 -18.57 -5.10 -9.71
CA MET A 90 -19.29 -4.12 -10.54
C MET A 90 -18.99 -4.31 -12.03
N GLY A 91 -17.81 -4.85 -12.38
CA GLY A 91 -17.50 -5.23 -13.77
C GLY A 91 -18.47 -6.28 -14.30
N LYS A 92 -18.68 -7.38 -13.55
CA LYS A 92 -19.68 -8.40 -13.91
C LYS A 92 -21.10 -7.83 -13.95
N THR A 93 -21.44 -6.94 -13.02
CA THR A 93 -22.72 -6.21 -13.06
C THR A 93 -22.89 -5.40 -14.34
N ALA A 94 -21.86 -4.67 -14.77
CA ALA A 94 -21.87 -3.91 -16.02
C ALA A 94 -22.00 -4.83 -17.24
N TYR A 95 -21.30 -5.96 -17.25
CA TYR A 95 -21.42 -6.98 -18.31
C TYR A 95 -22.86 -7.46 -18.48
N GLU A 96 -23.52 -7.84 -17.39
CA GLU A 96 -24.90 -8.35 -17.39
C GLU A 96 -25.89 -7.31 -17.91
N LEU A 97 -25.74 -6.03 -17.50
CA LEU A 97 -26.60 -4.94 -17.96
C LEU A 97 -26.35 -4.55 -19.43
N ALA A 98 -25.13 -4.76 -19.93
CA ALA A 98 -24.71 -4.36 -21.26
C ALA A 98 -24.85 -5.46 -22.32
N LYS A 99 -25.47 -6.61 -22.03
CA LYS A 99 -25.57 -7.78 -22.94
C LYS A 99 -26.12 -7.44 -24.34
N THR A 100 -27.04 -6.49 -24.44
CA THR A 100 -27.62 -6.05 -25.72
C THR A 100 -26.90 -4.84 -26.33
N SER A 101 -25.92 -4.27 -25.63
CA SER A 101 -25.16 -3.10 -26.07
C SER A 101 -24.15 -3.48 -27.15
N LYS A 102 -24.08 -2.66 -28.20
CA LYS A 102 -23.10 -2.81 -29.28
C LYS A 102 -21.96 -1.82 -29.11
N SER A 103 -20.75 -2.27 -29.44
CA SER A 103 -19.58 -1.40 -29.46
C SER A 103 -19.67 -0.38 -30.59
N SER A 104 -19.39 0.88 -30.27
CA SER A 104 -19.14 1.94 -31.25
C SER A 104 -17.65 1.99 -31.61
N ASN A 105 -17.23 2.95 -32.46
CA ASN A 105 -15.83 3.14 -32.85
C ASN A 105 -14.97 3.86 -31.77
N LEU A 106 -15.33 3.77 -30.49
CA LEU A 106 -14.58 4.38 -29.38
C LEU A 106 -13.12 3.89 -29.38
N THR A 107 -12.18 4.84 -29.36
CA THR A 107 -10.74 4.57 -29.29
C THR A 107 -10.22 4.57 -27.86
N VAL A 108 -9.06 3.94 -27.65
CA VAL A 108 -8.35 4.00 -26.36
C VAL A 108 -8.05 5.44 -25.96
N SER A 109 -7.63 6.28 -26.90
CA SER A 109 -7.32 7.69 -26.63
C SER A 109 -8.54 8.47 -26.15
N GLU A 110 -9.70 8.31 -26.80
CA GLU A 110 -10.94 8.98 -26.38
C GLU A 110 -11.41 8.51 -24.99
N ALA A 111 -11.35 7.19 -24.73
CA ALA A 111 -11.69 6.64 -23.43
C ALA A 111 -10.76 7.18 -22.34
N PHE A 112 -9.46 7.23 -22.61
CA PHE A 112 -8.44 7.75 -21.70
C PHE A 112 -8.66 9.23 -21.37
N GLU A 113 -8.86 10.08 -22.38
CA GLU A 113 -9.07 11.51 -22.14
C GLU A 113 -10.39 11.78 -21.40
N THR A 114 -11.45 11.00 -21.67
CA THR A 114 -12.71 11.13 -20.93
C THR A 114 -12.54 10.69 -19.46
N LEU A 115 -11.82 9.59 -19.20
CA LEU A 115 -11.49 9.16 -17.83
C LEU A 115 -10.60 10.19 -17.11
N ARG A 116 -9.71 10.85 -17.84
CA ARG A 116 -8.89 11.95 -17.33
C ARG A 116 -9.71 13.20 -17.03
N GLU A 117 -10.73 13.51 -17.82
CA GLU A 117 -11.70 14.57 -17.53
C GLU A 117 -12.50 14.28 -16.26
N ILE A 118 -12.95 13.03 -16.09
CA ILE A 118 -13.62 12.57 -14.85
C ILE A 118 -12.72 12.85 -13.64
N ALA A 119 -11.44 12.45 -13.70
CA ALA A 119 -10.48 12.64 -12.61
C ALA A 119 -10.21 14.12 -12.29
N LYS A 120 -10.19 14.99 -13.31
CA LYS A 120 -9.92 16.42 -13.16
C LYS A 120 -11.12 17.24 -12.69
N THR A 121 -12.33 16.67 -12.72
CA THR A 121 -13.55 17.37 -12.27
C THR A 121 -13.48 17.64 -10.76
N LYS A 122 -13.64 18.90 -10.36
CA LYS A 122 -13.62 19.41 -8.96
C LYS A 122 -14.77 20.39 -8.75
N GLY A 123 -15.16 20.60 -7.48
CA GLY A 123 -16.18 21.58 -7.08
C GLY A 123 -17.60 20.99 -6.91
N GLU A 124 -18.58 21.86 -6.78
CA GLU A 124 -20.00 21.49 -6.65
C GLU A 124 -20.52 20.82 -7.94
N GLY A 125 -21.44 19.86 -7.82
CA GLY A 125 -21.96 19.09 -8.97
C GLY A 125 -20.98 18.09 -9.59
N THR A 126 -19.82 17.86 -8.95
CA THR A 126 -18.78 16.94 -9.44
C THR A 126 -19.30 15.51 -9.58
N VAL A 127 -20.16 15.06 -8.65
CA VAL A 127 -20.65 13.67 -8.64
C VAL A 127 -21.51 13.40 -9.87
N GLU A 128 -22.46 14.29 -10.17
CA GLU A 128 -23.39 14.21 -11.28
C GLU A 128 -22.64 14.30 -12.62
N LYS A 129 -21.69 15.24 -12.74
CA LYS A 129 -20.86 15.37 -13.94
C LYS A 129 -20.03 14.12 -14.21
N ARG A 130 -19.37 13.57 -13.18
CA ARG A 130 -18.61 12.31 -13.31
C ARG A 130 -19.49 11.14 -13.72
N GLN A 131 -20.71 11.05 -13.17
CA GLN A 131 -21.70 10.03 -13.55
C GLN A 131 -22.12 10.18 -15.01
N ALA A 132 -22.39 11.40 -15.48
CA ALA A 132 -22.78 11.67 -16.86
C ALA A 132 -21.67 11.31 -17.86
N LEU A 133 -20.42 11.70 -17.56
CA LEU A 133 -19.25 11.35 -18.39
C LEU A 133 -19.06 9.83 -18.48
N LEU A 134 -19.10 9.12 -17.34
CA LEU A 134 -18.96 7.66 -17.33
C LEU A 134 -20.13 6.98 -18.07
N SER A 135 -21.36 7.46 -17.87
CA SER A 135 -22.54 6.97 -18.59
C SER A 135 -22.40 7.16 -20.11
N GLY A 136 -21.86 8.30 -20.54
CA GLY A 136 -21.58 8.59 -21.94
C GLY A 136 -20.58 7.61 -22.58
N LEU A 137 -19.55 7.18 -21.84
CA LEU A 137 -18.65 6.11 -22.28
C LEU A 137 -19.35 4.75 -22.32
N LEU A 138 -20.13 4.41 -21.29
CA LEU A 138 -20.82 3.12 -21.16
C LEU A 138 -21.81 2.85 -22.30
N LYS A 139 -22.47 3.90 -22.81
CA LYS A 139 -23.36 3.82 -23.98
C LYS A 139 -22.64 3.51 -25.30
N LYS A 140 -21.31 3.66 -25.35
CA LYS A 140 -20.48 3.52 -26.56
C LYS A 140 -19.78 2.17 -26.67
N VAL A 141 -19.95 1.27 -25.69
CA VAL A 141 -19.12 0.07 -25.55
C VAL A 141 -19.97 -1.20 -25.42
N ASP A 142 -19.44 -2.32 -25.89
CA ASP A 142 -20.03 -3.66 -25.70
C ASP A 142 -19.90 -4.16 -24.25
N ALA A 143 -20.49 -5.31 -23.94
CA ALA A 143 -20.53 -5.89 -22.60
C ALA A 143 -19.13 -6.16 -21.99
N VAL A 144 -18.20 -6.72 -22.76
CA VAL A 144 -16.82 -6.98 -22.31
C VAL A 144 -16.12 -5.66 -22.01
N SER A 145 -16.31 -4.67 -22.87
CA SER A 145 -15.72 -3.36 -22.72
C SER A 145 -16.31 -2.60 -21.53
N ALA A 146 -17.62 -2.69 -21.30
CA ALA A 146 -18.29 -2.12 -20.13
C ALA A 146 -17.76 -2.71 -18.81
N LYS A 147 -17.57 -4.03 -18.76
CA LYS A 147 -16.99 -4.76 -17.62
C LYS A 147 -15.65 -4.17 -17.19
N HIS A 148 -14.73 -4.00 -18.13
CA HIS A 148 -13.40 -3.48 -17.83
C HIS A 148 -13.40 -1.96 -17.61
N LEU A 149 -14.25 -1.23 -18.35
CA LEU A 149 -14.35 0.22 -18.23
C LEU A 149 -14.76 0.65 -16.82
N VAL A 150 -15.74 0.00 -16.18
CA VAL A 150 -16.19 0.39 -14.83
C VAL A 150 -15.18 0.04 -13.72
N ARG A 151 -14.30 -0.94 -13.95
CA ARG A 151 -13.28 -1.35 -12.98
C ARG A 151 -12.14 -0.34 -12.86
N ILE A 152 -11.87 0.43 -13.92
CA ILE A 152 -10.84 1.48 -13.92
C ILE A 152 -11.15 2.60 -12.91
N PRO A 153 -12.31 3.31 -12.97
CA PRO A 153 -12.64 4.37 -12.03
C PRO A 153 -12.87 3.87 -10.59
N LEU A 154 -13.16 2.59 -10.41
CA LEU A 154 -13.25 1.92 -9.10
C LEU A 154 -11.87 1.54 -8.51
N GLY A 155 -10.79 1.64 -9.30
CA GLY A 155 -9.45 1.26 -8.87
C GLY A 155 -9.25 -0.24 -8.68
N ASN A 156 -10.03 -1.09 -9.36
CA ASN A 156 -10.01 -2.54 -9.18
C ASN A 156 -10.02 -3.31 -10.52
N THR A 157 -8.98 -3.14 -11.34
CA THR A 157 -8.87 -3.80 -12.67
C THR A 157 -8.85 -5.33 -12.60
N ARG A 158 -8.41 -5.91 -11.47
CA ARG A 158 -8.42 -7.37 -11.19
C ARG A 158 -7.59 -8.22 -12.16
N LEU A 159 -6.62 -7.63 -12.85
CA LEU A 159 -5.82 -8.34 -13.85
C LEU A 159 -4.68 -9.18 -13.26
N GLY A 160 -4.33 -9.00 -11.98
CA GLY A 160 -3.20 -9.73 -11.37
C GLY A 160 -1.83 -9.35 -11.94
N ILE A 161 -1.71 -8.17 -12.52
CA ILE A 161 -0.49 -7.68 -13.18
C ILE A 161 0.21 -6.69 -12.27
N GLY A 162 1.49 -6.92 -12.00
CA GLY A 162 2.39 -5.95 -11.36
C GLY A 162 3.41 -5.37 -12.35
N ASP A 163 4.08 -4.30 -11.93
CA ASP A 163 5.09 -3.60 -12.75
C ASP A 163 6.12 -4.54 -13.40
N PRO A 164 6.69 -5.56 -12.72
CA PRO A 164 7.65 -6.47 -13.34
C PRO A 164 7.10 -7.23 -14.54
N THR A 165 5.82 -7.61 -14.50
CA THR A 165 5.13 -8.30 -15.60
C THR A 165 4.94 -7.38 -16.80
N ILE A 166 4.63 -6.09 -16.56
CA ILE A 166 4.53 -5.08 -17.63
C ILE A 166 5.91 -4.85 -18.26
N LEU A 167 6.97 -4.69 -17.45
CA LEU A 167 8.34 -4.51 -17.95
C LEU A 167 8.84 -5.71 -18.75
N ASP A 168 8.54 -6.94 -18.30
CA ASP A 168 8.82 -8.18 -19.04
C ASP A 168 8.14 -8.17 -20.42
N ALA A 169 6.87 -7.79 -20.45
CA ALA A 169 6.09 -7.72 -21.68
C ALA A 169 6.59 -6.62 -22.63
N LEU A 170 6.97 -5.44 -22.12
CA LEU A 170 7.57 -4.36 -22.92
C LEU A 170 8.91 -4.79 -23.55
N ALA A 171 9.77 -5.44 -22.76
CA ALA A 171 11.05 -5.96 -23.25
C ALA A 171 10.83 -7.04 -24.32
N THR A 172 9.92 -7.98 -24.07
CA THR A 172 9.59 -9.04 -25.04
C THR A 172 8.98 -8.47 -26.32
N ALA A 173 8.08 -7.49 -26.20
CA ALA A 173 7.36 -6.91 -27.33
C ALA A 173 8.25 -6.08 -28.25
N LYS A 174 9.08 -5.19 -27.69
CA LYS A 174 9.91 -4.27 -28.48
C LYS A 174 11.31 -4.79 -28.78
N LEU A 175 11.91 -5.54 -27.85
CA LEU A 175 13.31 -5.97 -27.92
C LEU A 175 13.47 -7.45 -28.29
N GLY A 176 12.38 -8.22 -28.30
CA GLY A 176 12.40 -9.67 -28.57
C GLY A 176 13.11 -10.49 -27.49
N ASP A 177 13.51 -9.86 -26.39
CA ASP A 177 14.38 -10.46 -25.38
C ASP A 177 13.97 -10.00 -23.98
N LYS A 178 13.38 -10.91 -23.23
CA LYS A 178 12.94 -10.70 -21.84
C LYS A 178 14.11 -10.40 -20.90
N SER A 179 15.31 -10.88 -21.17
CA SER A 179 16.48 -10.67 -20.30
C SER A 179 16.86 -9.18 -20.17
N LYS A 180 16.51 -8.37 -21.18
CA LYS A 180 16.69 -6.91 -21.21
C LYS A 180 15.74 -6.15 -20.29
N ARG A 181 14.80 -6.82 -19.60
CA ARG A 181 13.93 -6.21 -18.58
C ARG A 181 14.70 -5.36 -17.57
N LYS A 182 15.88 -5.81 -17.13
CA LYS A 182 16.68 -5.09 -16.12
C LYS A 182 17.08 -3.68 -16.56
N LEU A 183 17.29 -3.46 -17.86
CA LEU A 183 17.62 -2.15 -18.41
C LEU A 183 16.41 -1.20 -18.31
N LEU A 184 15.22 -1.71 -18.60
CA LEU A 184 13.96 -0.96 -18.43
C LEU A 184 13.66 -0.70 -16.95
N GLU A 185 13.89 -1.70 -16.10
CA GLU A 185 13.67 -1.62 -14.65
C GLU A 185 14.59 -0.59 -13.98
N GLY A 186 15.87 -0.49 -14.39
CA GLY A 186 16.77 0.53 -13.87
C GLY A 186 16.28 1.95 -14.16
N ALA A 187 15.82 2.21 -15.39
CA ALA A 187 15.21 3.49 -15.74
C ALA A 187 13.88 3.73 -15.03
N TYR A 188 13.06 2.69 -14.88
CA TYR A 188 11.81 2.74 -14.14
C TYR A 188 12.07 3.09 -12.66
N ASN A 189 13.06 2.49 -12.02
CA ASN A 189 13.36 2.75 -10.62
C ASN A 189 13.81 4.20 -10.35
N ARG A 190 14.43 4.87 -11.34
CA ARG A 190 14.82 6.29 -11.27
C ARG A 190 13.68 7.27 -11.53
N THR A 191 12.65 6.85 -12.27
CA THR A 191 11.58 7.75 -12.78
C THR A 191 10.20 7.45 -12.22
N SER A 192 10.00 6.23 -11.71
CA SER A 192 8.74 5.66 -11.21
C SER A 192 7.54 5.81 -12.15
N ASP A 193 7.79 5.82 -13.46
CA ASP A 193 6.79 6.07 -14.49
C ASP A 193 6.84 5.03 -15.61
N LEU A 194 6.02 3.98 -15.54
CA LEU A 194 5.96 2.95 -16.59
C LEU A 194 5.45 3.50 -17.93
N GLY A 195 4.58 4.51 -17.92
CA GLY A 195 4.07 5.13 -19.14
C GLY A 195 5.18 5.84 -19.90
N LEU A 196 6.03 6.58 -19.18
CA LEU A 196 7.26 7.18 -19.72
C LEU A 196 8.21 6.13 -20.28
N ILE A 197 8.45 5.03 -19.55
CA ILE A 197 9.34 3.95 -20.02
C ILE A 197 8.81 3.38 -21.33
N ALA A 198 7.52 3.03 -21.38
CA ALA A 198 6.90 2.44 -22.55
C ALA A 198 6.91 3.40 -23.75
N LYS A 199 6.56 4.68 -23.54
CA LYS A 199 6.61 5.71 -24.57
C LYS A 199 8.00 5.92 -25.13
N THR A 200 8.99 6.11 -24.25
CA THR A 200 10.39 6.33 -24.64
C THR A 200 10.92 5.13 -25.42
N LEU A 201 10.60 3.91 -24.97
CA LEU A 201 10.97 2.67 -25.65
C LEU A 201 10.34 2.55 -27.04
N TRP A 202 9.06 2.90 -27.20
CA TRP A 202 8.36 2.81 -28.48
C TRP A 202 8.82 3.86 -29.49
N GLU A 203 8.98 5.11 -29.03
CA GLU A 203 9.31 6.26 -29.88
C GLU A 203 10.80 6.39 -30.18
N LYS A 204 11.66 6.09 -29.19
CA LYS A 204 13.10 6.44 -29.23
C LYS A 204 14.05 5.27 -28.93
N GLY A 205 13.52 4.08 -28.65
CA GLY A 205 14.31 2.87 -28.43
C GLY A 205 15.03 2.78 -27.08
N LEU A 206 15.68 1.63 -26.86
CA LEU A 206 16.31 1.26 -25.58
C LEU A 206 17.38 2.25 -25.11
N GLY A 207 18.26 2.69 -26.01
CA GLY A 207 19.34 3.63 -25.64
C GLY A 207 18.83 4.97 -25.10
N SER A 208 17.60 5.37 -25.44
CA SER A 208 16.94 6.54 -24.87
C SER A 208 16.34 6.26 -23.50
N VAL A 209 15.84 5.05 -23.27
CA VAL A 209 15.35 4.61 -21.95
C VAL A 209 16.49 4.59 -20.93
N GLU A 210 17.65 4.05 -21.30
CA GLU A 210 18.81 3.98 -20.42
C GLU A 210 19.32 5.37 -20.00
N LYS A 211 19.17 6.36 -20.90
CA LYS A 211 19.52 7.77 -20.65
C LYS A 211 18.52 8.51 -19.77
N LEU A 212 17.35 7.93 -19.45
CA LEU A 212 16.39 8.59 -18.55
C LEU A 212 17.02 8.81 -17.18
N GLN A 213 17.05 10.09 -16.79
CA GLN A 213 17.62 10.57 -15.55
C GLN A 213 16.53 10.80 -14.50
N VAL A 214 16.96 10.93 -13.26
CA VAL A 214 16.15 11.44 -12.16
C VAL A 214 15.58 12.81 -12.51
N ARG A 215 14.30 13.04 -12.17
CA ARG A 215 13.63 14.34 -12.33
C ARG A 215 13.04 14.77 -10.99
N VAL A 216 13.33 15.99 -10.57
CA VAL A 216 12.73 16.55 -9.36
C VAL A 216 11.21 16.63 -9.57
N GLY A 217 10.44 16.29 -8.53
CA GLY A 217 8.99 16.10 -8.63
C GLY A 217 8.53 14.72 -9.14
N SER A 218 9.43 13.84 -9.58
CA SER A 218 9.13 12.42 -9.82
C SER A 218 9.90 11.56 -8.81
N PRO A 219 9.24 10.78 -7.93
CA PRO A 219 9.92 10.02 -6.91
C PRO A 219 10.78 8.91 -7.51
N ILE A 220 11.91 8.69 -6.87
CA ILE A 220 12.80 7.56 -7.06
C ILE A 220 12.29 6.42 -6.18
N ARG A 221 12.25 5.19 -6.69
CA ARG A 221 11.89 4.04 -5.86
C ARG A 221 12.89 3.89 -4.71
N SER A 222 12.36 3.77 -3.50
CA SER A 222 13.16 3.59 -2.30
C SER A 222 14.04 2.33 -2.36
N GLU A 223 15.31 2.45 -1.96
CA GLU A 223 16.16 1.29 -1.64
C GLU A 223 15.63 0.60 -0.37
N LEU A 224 15.62 -0.74 -0.38
CA LEU A 224 15.06 -1.57 0.67
C LEU A 224 16.15 -2.35 1.40
N CYS A 225 15.96 -2.52 2.72
CA CYS A 225 16.90 -3.30 3.52
C CYS A 225 16.66 -4.80 3.38
N GLU A 226 17.74 -5.57 3.25
CA GLU A 226 17.74 -6.97 3.65
C GLU A 226 17.75 -7.13 5.18
N ARG A 227 17.60 -8.37 5.65
CA ARG A 227 17.70 -8.70 7.08
C ARG A 227 18.87 -9.64 7.31
N LEU A 228 19.65 -9.37 8.35
CA LEU A 228 20.58 -10.33 8.93
C LEU A 228 20.26 -10.51 10.42
N PRO A 229 20.54 -11.71 10.96
CA PRO A 229 20.11 -12.07 12.30
C PRO A 229 20.93 -11.31 13.37
N THR A 230 22.26 -11.34 13.30
CA THR A 230 23.13 -10.83 14.37
C THR A 230 24.16 -9.83 13.85
N ALA A 231 24.79 -9.09 14.77
CA ALA A 231 25.88 -8.17 14.47
C ALA A 231 27.08 -8.90 13.83
N GLU A 232 27.41 -10.12 14.28
CA GLU A 232 28.48 -10.94 13.71
C GLU A 232 28.22 -11.24 12.24
N LYS A 233 26.99 -11.67 11.92
CA LYS A 233 26.60 -11.95 10.53
C LYS A 233 26.57 -10.72 9.66
N VAL A 234 26.24 -9.56 10.23
CA VAL A 234 26.31 -8.27 9.54
C VAL A 234 27.75 -7.95 9.16
N ILE A 235 28.67 -7.93 10.12
CA ILE A 235 30.08 -7.59 9.86
C ILE A 235 30.75 -8.65 8.98
N GLU A 236 30.49 -9.95 9.19
CA GLU A 236 31.03 -11.04 8.35
C GLU A 236 30.66 -10.83 6.87
N LYS A 237 29.42 -10.40 6.60
CA LYS A 237 28.91 -10.26 5.23
C LYS A 237 29.18 -8.90 4.59
N MET A 238 29.20 -7.83 5.39
CA MET A 238 29.25 -6.45 4.89
C MET A 238 30.61 -5.79 5.13
N GLY A 239 31.46 -6.37 5.98
CA GLY A 239 32.71 -5.76 6.42
C GLY A 239 32.46 -4.55 7.32
N GLN A 240 33.25 -3.50 7.12
CA GLN A 240 33.05 -2.21 7.78
C GLN A 240 31.83 -1.48 7.19
N VAL A 241 30.98 -0.95 8.06
CA VAL A 241 29.65 -0.44 7.72
C VAL A 241 29.37 0.91 8.34
N ASP A 242 28.45 1.66 7.72
CA ASP A 242 27.80 2.83 8.30
C ASP A 242 26.57 2.38 9.11
N VAL A 243 26.49 2.78 10.36
CA VAL A 243 25.43 2.38 11.30
C VAL A 243 24.58 3.60 11.62
N GLN A 244 23.27 3.49 11.40
CA GLN A 244 22.28 4.53 11.66
C GLN A 244 21.14 3.95 12.49
N TYR A 245 20.51 4.78 13.32
CA TYR A 245 19.28 4.36 14.00
C TYR A 245 18.17 4.08 13.00
N LYS A 246 17.40 3.02 13.29
CA LYS A 246 16.17 2.72 12.56
C LYS A 246 15.01 3.43 13.25
N TYR A 247 14.69 4.61 12.73
CA TYR A 247 13.48 5.33 13.12
C TYR A 247 12.22 4.63 12.58
N ASP A 248 11.12 4.74 13.31
CA ASP A 248 9.81 4.15 12.99
C ASP A 248 8.79 5.27 12.74
N GLY A 249 8.75 5.75 11.49
CA GLY A 249 7.95 6.91 11.11
C GLY A 249 7.35 6.78 9.71
N PHE A 250 7.11 7.93 9.08
CA PHE A 250 6.80 7.97 7.66
C PHE A 250 8.09 8.10 6.86
N ARG A 251 8.43 7.09 6.07
CA ARG A 251 9.45 7.29 5.03
C ARG A 251 8.93 8.27 3.98
N VAL A 252 9.58 9.42 3.88
CA VAL A 252 9.21 10.54 3.00
C VAL A 252 10.39 10.93 2.14
N GLN A 253 10.21 10.89 0.82
CA GLN A 253 11.15 11.45 -0.13
C GLN A 253 10.79 12.91 -0.39
N ILE A 254 11.66 13.84 0.02
CA ILE A 254 11.45 15.29 -0.13
C ILE A 254 12.11 15.76 -1.42
N HIS A 255 11.31 16.30 -2.34
CA HIS A 255 11.76 16.94 -3.58
C HIS A 255 11.60 18.45 -3.45
N LYS A 256 12.70 19.18 -3.57
CA LYS A 256 12.72 20.64 -3.63
C LYS A 256 13.09 21.07 -5.04
N ASP A 257 12.25 21.89 -5.66
CA ASP A 257 12.48 22.54 -6.95
C ASP A 257 12.23 24.04 -6.84
N GLY A 258 13.30 24.81 -6.60
CA GLY A 258 13.20 26.24 -6.26
C GLY A 258 12.39 26.40 -4.98
N ASP A 259 11.22 27.04 -5.12
CA ASP A 259 10.26 27.33 -4.06
C ASP A 259 9.10 26.31 -3.99
N THR A 260 9.11 25.30 -4.88
CA THR A 260 8.13 24.22 -4.87
C THR A 260 8.70 23.02 -4.13
N VAL A 261 7.93 22.46 -3.19
CA VAL A 261 8.28 21.23 -2.49
C VAL A 261 7.21 20.19 -2.78
N ARG A 262 7.63 18.96 -3.12
CA ARG A 262 6.76 17.79 -3.22
C ARG A 262 7.32 16.69 -2.34
N MET A 263 6.45 15.94 -1.68
CA MET A 263 6.82 14.86 -0.77
C MET A 263 6.09 13.58 -1.14
N PHE A 264 6.84 12.49 -1.20
CA PHE A 264 6.30 11.19 -1.62
C PHE A 264 6.54 10.14 -0.55
N SER A 265 5.54 9.29 -0.35
CA SER A 265 5.63 8.14 0.55
C SER A 265 6.56 7.07 -0.03
N ARG A 266 6.90 6.08 0.80
CA ARG A 266 7.53 4.84 0.34
C ARG A 266 6.83 4.17 -0.86
N ASN A 267 5.51 4.29 -0.93
CA ASN A 267 4.69 3.73 -2.01
C ASN A 267 4.45 4.73 -3.15
N LEU A 268 5.26 5.79 -3.21
CA LEU A 268 5.23 6.84 -4.22
C LEU A 268 3.99 7.75 -4.15
N GLU A 269 3.15 7.63 -3.11
CA GLU A 269 1.97 8.47 -2.94
C GLU A 269 2.40 9.90 -2.59
N GLU A 270 1.87 10.89 -3.30
CA GLU A 270 2.10 12.30 -2.99
C GLU A 270 1.35 12.68 -1.70
N MET A 271 2.08 13.21 -0.74
CA MET A 271 1.61 13.46 0.63
C MET A 271 2.04 14.84 1.15
N THR A 272 2.44 15.75 0.26
CA THR A 272 3.01 17.08 0.58
C THR A 272 2.11 17.87 1.50
N HIS A 273 0.81 17.88 1.21
CA HIS A 273 -0.18 18.63 1.99
C HIS A 273 -0.23 18.24 3.48
N MET A 274 0.26 17.06 3.86
CA MET A 274 0.28 16.60 5.26
C MET A 274 1.41 17.24 6.08
N PHE A 275 2.41 17.86 5.44
CA PHE A 275 3.66 18.27 6.08
C PHE A 275 3.99 19.76 5.93
N PRO A 276 3.10 20.70 6.32
CA PRO A 276 3.38 22.12 6.20
C PRO A 276 4.68 22.55 6.90
N GLU A 277 5.01 21.93 8.04
CA GLU A 277 6.25 22.14 8.78
C GLU A 277 7.49 21.69 8.00
N LEU A 278 7.44 20.52 7.34
CA LEU A 278 8.56 20.01 6.55
C LEU A 278 8.73 20.77 5.23
N ILE A 279 7.65 21.32 4.65
CA ILE A 279 7.75 22.23 3.49
C ILE A 279 8.59 23.45 3.88
N LYS A 280 8.27 24.10 5.01
CA LYS A 280 9.04 25.24 5.52
C LYS A 280 10.50 24.85 5.80
N GLY A 281 10.73 23.68 6.40
CA GLY A 281 12.06 23.14 6.63
C GLY A 281 12.84 22.90 5.32
N ALA A 282 12.22 22.30 4.32
CA ALA A 282 12.84 22.08 3.01
C ALA A 282 13.22 23.40 2.32
N LEU A 283 12.38 24.43 2.40
CA LEU A 283 12.67 25.73 1.80
C LEU A 283 13.79 26.50 2.52
N SER A 284 13.84 26.42 3.85
CA SER A 284 14.76 27.22 4.67
C SER A 284 16.09 26.52 5.00
N GLN A 285 16.08 25.19 5.19
CA GLN A 285 17.26 24.45 5.65
C GLN A 285 18.07 23.81 4.51
N VAL A 286 17.47 23.59 3.33
CA VAL A 286 18.15 22.92 2.20
C VAL A 286 18.87 23.95 1.33
N LYS A 287 20.20 23.98 1.43
CA LYS A 287 21.12 24.83 0.66
C LYS A 287 21.35 24.31 -0.76
N ALA A 288 20.26 24.20 -1.53
CA ALA A 288 20.27 23.81 -2.93
C ALA A 288 19.05 24.41 -3.63
N LYS A 289 19.18 24.76 -4.92
CA LYS A 289 18.03 25.16 -5.73
C LYS A 289 17.14 23.95 -5.97
N THR A 290 17.75 22.81 -6.30
CA THR A 290 17.04 21.55 -6.54
C THR A 290 17.66 20.42 -5.72
N ALA A 291 16.84 19.63 -5.04
CA ALA A 291 17.33 18.50 -4.23
C ALA A 291 16.29 17.39 -4.09
N ILE A 292 16.77 16.16 -3.88
CA ILE A 292 15.95 15.01 -3.47
C ILE A 292 16.59 14.38 -2.24
N LEU A 293 15.84 14.33 -1.14
CA LEU A 293 16.27 13.79 0.15
C LEU A 293 15.42 12.56 0.51
N ASP A 294 16.05 11.53 1.07
CA ASP A 294 15.35 10.36 1.63
C ASP A 294 15.32 10.49 3.16
N THR A 295 14.13 10.47 3.74
CA THR A 295 13.90 10.88 5.14
C THR A 295 12.91 9.97 5.86
N GLU A 296 12.99 9.96 7.19
CA GLU A 296 11.97 9.39 8.07
C GLU A 296 11.34 10.50 8.92
N ALA A 297 10.05 10.78 8.74
CA ALA A 297 9.32 11.80 9.48
C ALA A 297 8.60 11.20 10.70
N LEU A 298 8.90 11.75 11.89
CA LEU A 298 8.39 11.30 13.17
C LEU A 298 7.70 12.47 13.89
N ALA A 299 6.64 12.16 14.63
CA ALA A 299 6.02 13.13 15.53
C ALA A 299 6.97 13.46 16.68
N TYR A 300 7.01 14.73 17.03
CA TYR A 300 7.86 15.28 18.06
C TYR A 300 6.98 16.00 19.08
N ASN A 301 7.21 15.74 20.36
CA ASN A 301 6.58 16.48 21.44
C ASN A 301 7.50 17.64 21.84
N PRO A 302 7.12 18.91 21.60
CA PRO A 302 7.93 20.06 22.01
C PRO A 302 8.07 20.21 23.53
N ASP A 303 7.10 19.72 24.32
CA ASP A 303 7.08 19.91 25.77
C ASP A 303 8.04 18.95 26.48
N SER A 304 8.09 17.68 26.02
CA SER A 304 9.02 16.68 26.56
C SER A 304 10.33 16.58 25.78
N GLU A 305 10.42 17.26 24.64
CA GLU A 305 11.51 17.16 23.67
C GLU A 305 11.79 15.74 23.12
N GLU A 306 10.77 14.88 23.13
CA GLU A 306 10.89 13.48 22.71
C GLU A 306 10.24 13.20 21.35
N PHE A 307 10.76 12.19 20.66
CA PHE A 307 10.11 11.63 19.48
C PHE A 307 9.06 10.62 19.91
N LEU A 308 7.91 10.66 19.24
CA LEU A 308 6.76 9.85 19.60
C LEU A 308 6.72 8.55 18.77
N PRO A 309 6.16 7.47 19.33
CA PRO A 309 6.00 6.21 18.62
C PRO A 309 5.20 6.34 17.32
N PHE A 310 5.36 5.35 16.43
CA PHE A 310 4.67 5.34 15.14
C PHE A 310 3.14 5.46 15.27
N GLN A 311 2.53 4.80 16.26
CA GLN A 311 1.08 4.87 16.50
C GLN A 311 0.60 6.32 16.69
N GLU A 312 1.33 7.12 17.45
CA GLU A 312 1.06 8.55 17.63
C GLU A 312 1.33 9.33 16.34
N THR A 313 2.47 9.06 15.68
CA THR A 313 2.82 9.67 14.39
C THR A 313 1.74 9.44 13.33
N THR A 314 1.07 8.27 13.32
CA THR A 314 0.00 7.97 12.35
C THR A 314 -1.22 8.88 12.48
N LYS A 315 -1.43 9.51 13.64
CA LYS A 315 -2.51 10.50 13.82
C LYS A 315 -2.36 11.69 12.87
N ARG A 316 -1.16 11.95 12.34
CA ARG A 316 -0.90 12.97 11.30
C ARG A 316 -1.40 12.58 9.91
N ARG A 317 -1.77 11.32 9.67
CA ARG A 317 -2.39 10.88 8.41
C ARG A 317 -3.86 11.32 8.35
N ARG A 318 -4.12 12.48 7.75
CA ARG A 318 -5.46 13.09 7.66
C ARG A 318 -5.58 13.96 6.42
N LYS A 319 -6.83 14.28 6.03
CA LYS A 319 -7.16 15.16 4.88
C LYS A 319 -7.71 16.54 5.30
N HIS A 320 -8.10 16.69 6.57
CA HIS A 320 -8.68 17.90 7.14
C HIS A 320 -8.00 18.24 8.46
N GLY A 321 -8.06 19.52 8.88
CA GLY A 321 -7.47 19.97 10.14
C GLY A 321 -5.94 19.80 10.21
N ILE A 322 -5.26 19.92 9.07
CA ILE A 322 -3.81 19.67 8.98
C ILE A 322 -3.01 20.66 9.81
N GLU A 323 -3.35 21.95 9.71
CA GLU A 323 -2.64 23.04 10.40
C GLU A 323 -2.73 22.89 11.91
N GLU A 324 -3.93 22.67 12.44
CA GLU A 324 -4.14 22.43 13.87
C GLU A 324 -3.40 21.19 14.36
N ALA A 325 -3.43 20.10 13.57
CA ALA A 325 -2.69 18.90 13.89
C ALA A 325 -1.17 19.11 13.79
N ALA A 326 -0.68 20.05 12.97
CA ALA A 326 0.75 20.34 12.81
C ALA A 326 1.27 21.12 14.01
N ILE A 327 0.42 21.93 14.62
CA ILE A 327 0.71 22.64 15.87
C ILE A 327 0.73 21.64 17.04
N LYS A 328 -0.30 20.79 17.16
CA LYS A 328 -0.42 19.84 18.28
C LYS A 328 0.59 18.70 18.23
N LEU A 329 0.97 18.28 17.03
CA LEU A 329 1.79 17.09 16.81
C LEU A 329 2.78 17.36 15.66
N PRO A 330 3.74 18.28 15.83
CA PRO A 330 4.66 18.66 14.78
C PRO A 330 5.54 17.48 14.38
N LEU A 331 5.84 17.39 13.09
CA LEU A 331 6.77 16.40 12.56
C LEU A 331 8.17 16.99 12.38
N LYS A 332 9.17 16.19 12.71
CA LYS A 332 10.57 16.41 12.31
C LYS A 332 11.00 15.25 11.41
N ALA A 333 11.85 15.52 10.43
CA ALA A 333 12.31 14.52 9.47
C ALA A 333 13.80 14.26 9.63
N PHE A 334 14.13 13.00 9.89
CA PHE A 334 15.49 12.50 9.92
C PHE A 334 15.96 12.19 8.51
N VAL A 335 16.86 13.02 7.98
CA VAL A 335 17.42 12.87 6.63
C VAL A 335 18.60 11.92 6.67
N PHE A 336 18.48 10.79 5.98
CA PHE A 336 19.47 9.72 6.00
C PHE A 336 20.17 9.49 4.65
N ASP A 337 19.72 10.12 3.57
CA ASP A 337 20.38 10.09 2.26
C ASP A 337 20.03 11.32 1.39
N ILE A 338 20.86 11.59 0.38
CA ILE A 338 20.63 12.59 -0.67
C ILE A 338 20.83 11.95 -2.04
N LEU A 339 19.79 12.04 -2.88
CA LEU A 339 19.74 11.31 -4.15
C LEU A 339 20.00 12.23 -5.35
N TYR A 340 19.80 13.54 -5.18
CA TYR A 340 19.95 14.53 -6.23
C TYR A 340 20.26 15.90 -5.63
N LYS A 341 21.13 16.67 -6.29
CA LYS A 341 21.44 18.06 -5.94
C LYS A 341 21.83 18.86 -7.18
N ASP A 342 21.16 19.99 -7.40
CA ASP A 342 21.54 21.03 -8.37
C ASP A 342 21.97 20.50 -9.75
N GLY A 343 21.07 19.77 -10.42
CA GLY A 343 21.34 19.21 -11.74
C GLY A 343 22.02 17.84 -11.73
N LYS A 344 22.57 17.39 -10.60
CA LYS A 344 23.39 16.17 -10.51
C LYS A 344 22.66 15.06 -9.75
N GLN A 345 22.48 13.91 -10.41
CA GLN A 345 22.08 12.69 -9.72
C GLN A 345 23.25 12.12 -8.91
N LEU A 346 22.95 11.58 -7.74
CA LEU A 346 23.95 11.07 -6.79
C LEU A 346 23.82 9.56 -6.54
N LEU A 347 22.90 8.86 -7.21
CA LEU A 347 22.62 7.45 -6.97
C LEU A 347 23.86 6.58 -7.14
N ASP A 348 24.67 6.83 -8.17
CA ASP A 348 25.87 6.05 -8.47
C ASP A 348 27.05 6.36 -7.54
N LYS A 349 26.95 7.38 -6.69
CA LYS A 349 28.02 7.77 -5.76
C LYS A 349 28.04 6.86 -4.53
N PRO A 350 29.21 6.55 -3.98
CA PRO A 350 29.33 5.88 -2.69
C PRO A 350 28.53 6.56 -1.57
N LEU A 351 27.97 5.79 -0.64
CA LEU A 351 27.23 6.31 0.52
C LEU A 351 28.05 7.36 1.29
N THR A 352 29.34 7.11 1.50
CA THR A 352 30.26 8.05 2.16
C THR A 352 30.28 9.43 1.49
N GLU A 353 30.28 9.48 0.16
CA GLU A 353 30.22 10.73 -0.60
C GLU A 353 28.84 11.39 -0.47
N ARG A 354 27.75 10.61 -0.54
CA ARG A 354 26.38 11.14 -0.37
C ARG A 354 26.17 11.74 1.02
N ILE A 355 26.66 11.10 2.08
CA ILE A 355 26.60 11.62 3.46
C ILE A 355 27.40 12.94 3.59
N LYS A 356 28.57 13.04 2.95
CA LYS A 356 29.36 14.29 2.93
C LYS A 356 28.57 15.41 2.25
N ILE A 357 28.02 15.15 1.06
CA ILE A 357 27.20 16.12 0.33
C ILE A 357 25.98 16.52 1.16
N LEU A 358 25.33 15.56 1.82
CA LEU A 358 24.18 15.78 2.69
C LEU A 358 24.52 16.75 3.83
N LYS A 359 25.65 16.54 4.51
CA LYS A 359 26.14 17.39 5.60
C LYS A 359 26.35 18.84 5.15
N GLU A 360 26.85 19.06 3.95
CA GLU A 360 27.05 20.41 3.38
C GLU A 360 25.74 21.05 2.91
N THR A 361 24.72 20.24 2.62
CA THR A 361 23.45 20.67 1.99
C THR A 361 22.39 21.06 3.01
N ILE A 362 22.41 20.50 4.22
CA ILE A 362 21.38 20.77 5.24
C ILE A 362 21.93 21.65 6.35
N LYS A 363 21.19 22.73 6.67
CA LYS A 363 21.35 23.50 7.90
C LYS A 363 20.61 22.79 9.05
N GLU A 364 21.30 22.35 10.09
CA GLU A 364 20.73 21.56 11.20
C GLU A 364 20.13 22.45 12.31
N ASP A 365 19.31 23.44 11.97
CA ASP A 365 18.71 24.42 12.90
C ASP A 365 17.17 24.44 12.87
N GLY A 366 16.55 23.32 12.47
CA GLY A 366 15.10 23.24 12.31
C GLY A 366 14.55 21.80 12.30
N VAL A 367 13.51 21.59 11.49
CA VAL A 367 12.74 20.33 11.47
C VAL A 367 13.40 19.23 10.63
N LEU A 368 14.29 19.58 9.69
CA LEU A 368 15.14 18.61 8.99
C LEU A 368 16.40 18.36 9.82
N ILE A 369 16.55 17.13 10.30
CA ILE A 369 17.66 16.69 11.15
C ILE A 369 18.44 15.64 10.39
N ARG A 370 19.76 15.79 10.23
CA ARG A 370 20.56 14.72 9.63
C ARG A 370 20.67 13.55 10.60
N THR A 371 20.49 12.33 10.09
CA THR A 371 20.68 11.13 10.91
C THR A 371 22.13 11.03 11.39
N LYS A 372 22.31 10.81 12.70
CA LYS A 372 23.60 10.47 13.27
C LYS A 372 24.04 9.09 12.74
N ASN A 373 25.31 8.99 12.38
CA ASN A 373 25.88 7.77 11.81
C ASN A 373 27.27 7.50 12.41
N GLN A 374 27.63 6.23 12.51
CA GLN A 374 28.94 5.78 13.01
C GLN A 374 29.48 4.68 12.10
N THR A 375 30.79 4.72 11.82
CA THR A 375 31.45 3.67 11.06
C THR A 375 31.93 2.57 12.00
N VAL A 376 31.47 1.34 11.80
CA VAL A 376 31.72 0.19 12.68
C VAL A 376 32.27 -0.98 11.90
N GLY A 377 33.30 -1.63 12.45
CA GLY A 377 33.88 -2.87 11.90
C GLY A 377 33.96 -4.02 12.91
N ASP A 378 33.66 -3.78 14.18
CA ASP A 378 33.62 -4.80 15.24
C ASP A 378 32.16 -5.20 15.53
N PRO A 379 31.81 -6.51 15.48
CA PRO A 379 30.49 -6.98 15.89
C PRO A 379 30.08 -6.54 17.30
N LYS A 380 31.03 -6.45 18.25
CA LYS A 380 30.72 -6.07 19.63
C LYS A 380 30.25 -4.63 19.73
N GLU A 381 30.93 -3.71 19.04
CA GLU A 381 30.54 -2.31 18.95
C GLU A 381 29.16 -2.16 18.29
N LEU A 382 28.88 -2.94 17.23
CA LEU A 382 27.56 -2.94 16.58
C LEU A 382 26.45 -3.45 17.52
N SER A 383 26.73 -4.46 18.34
CA SER A 383 25.79 -4.94 19.36
C SER A 383 25.50 -3.89 20.43
N ILE A 384 26.51 -3.15 20.89
CA ILE A 384 26.34 -2.04 21.85
C ILE A 384 25.43 -0.95 21.25
N LEU A 385 25.64 -0.58 19.98
CA LEU A 385 24.77 0.38 19.30
C LEU A 385 23.33 -0.14 19.12
N LEU A 386 23.16 -1.43 18.93
CA LEU A 386 21.84 -2.05 18.83
C LEU A 386 21.11 -1.97 20.18
N GLU A 387 21.79 -2.31 21.28
CA GLU A 387 21.25 -2.19 22.63
C GLU A 387 20.92 -0.75 23.00
N ASP A 388 21.79 0.20 22.63
CA ASP A 388 21.53 1.63 22.80
C ASP A 388 20.27 2.08 22.04
N ALA A 389 20.12 1.65 20.77
CA ALA A 389 18.92 1.96 19.98
C ALA A 389 17.65 1.40 20.64
N ILE A 390 17.71 0.16 21.13
CA ILE A 390 16.59 -0.49 21.83
C ILE A 390 16.27 0.24 23.14
N SER A 391 17.29 0.66 23.90
CA SER A 391 17.10 1.39 25.17
C SER A 391 16.38 2.74 24.98
N LYS A 392 16.54 3.33 23.79
CA LYS A 392 15.87 4.56 23.32
C LYS A 392 14.48 4.31 22.71
N GLY A 393 13.98 3.07 22.74
CA GLY A 393 12.68 2.70 22.18
C GLY A 393 12.62 2.69 20.66
N LEU A 394 13.77 2.64 19.98
CA LEU A 394 13.85 2.58 18.52
C LEU A 394 13.74 1.13 18.02
N GLU A 395 13.35 0.95 16.76
CA GLU A 395 13.12 -0.38 16.17
C GLU A 395 14.41 -1.21 16.00
N GLY A 396 15.57 -0.55 16.07
CA GLY A 396 16.89 -1.14 15.92
C GLY A 396 17.81 -0.25 15.09
N LEU A 397 18.58 -0.86 14.20
CA LEU A 397 19.58 -0.20 13.35
C LEU A 397 19.31 -0.44 11.86
N VAL A 398 19.65 0.55 11.05
CA VAL A 398 19.90 0.39 9.60
C VAL A 398 21.40 0.45 9.39
N VAL A 399 21.96 -0.65 8.92
CA VAL A 399 23.38 -0.82 8.64
C VAL A 399 23.58 -0.76 7.13
N LYS A 400 24.55 0.03 6.67
CA LYS A 400 24.76 0.30 5.24
C LYS A 400 26.23 0.10 4.83
N LYS A 401 26.48 -0.42 3.63
CA LYS A 401 27.83 -0.49 3.07
C LYS A 401 28.35 0.91 2.74
N LEU A 402 29.57 1.22 3.18
CA LEU A 402 30.19 2.55 3.00
C LEU A 402 30.35 2.95 1.53
N GLN A 403 30.66 1.98 0.67
CA GLN A 403 30.97 2.18 -0.73
C GLN A 403 29.82 1.79 -1.67
N SER A 404 28.62 1.51 -1.15
CA SER A 404 27.50 1.14 -2.02
C SER A 404 26.88 2.36 -2.72
N PRO A 405 26.47 2.22 -3.99
CA PRO A 405 25.56 3.16 -4.61
C PRO A 405 24.20 3.12 -3.89
N TYR A 406 23.31 4.04 -4.26
CA TYR A 406 21.89 3.95 -3.93
C TYR A 406 21.20 3.11 -5.00
N GLU A 407 20.80 1.88 -4.66
CA GLU A 407 20.11 1.00 -5.60
C GLU A 407 18.60 1.23 -5.53
N ALA A 408 18.12 2.17 -6.35
CA ALA A 408 16.69 2.51 -6.41
C ALA A 408 15.83 1.26 -6.66
N GLY A 409 14.83 1.03 -5.81
CA GLY A 409 13.96 -0.15 -5.85
C GLY A 409 14.65 -1.49 -5.55
N GLY A 410 15.96 -1.47 -5.29
CA GLY A 410 16.77 -2.64 -4.98
C GLY A 410 16.49 -3.17 -3.57
N ARG A 411 16.67 -4.48 -3.42
CA ARG A 411 16.68 -5.18 -2.14
C ARG A 411 17.85 -6.14 -2.14
N ASN A 412 18.94 -5.70 -1.51
CA ASN A 412 20.22 -6.39 -1.52
C ASN A 412 20.93 -6.13 -0.18
N PHE A 413 22.18 -6.59 -0.05
CA PHE A 413 22.99 -6.41 1.16
C PHE A 413 23.77 -5.08 1.20
N ASN A 414 23.39 -4.07 0.42
CA ASN A 414 23.88 -2.71 0.62
C ASN A 414 23.34 -2.17 1.92
N TRP A 415 22.04 -2.38 2.19
CA TRP A 415 21.37 -1.94 3.40
C TRP A 415 20.79 -3.16 4.13
N VAL A 416 21.03 -3.26 5.43
CA VAL A 416 20.51 -4.31 6.29
C VAL A 416 19.84 -3.69 7.51
N LYS A 417 18.63 -4.16 7.83
CA LYS A 417 17.98 -3.85 9.10
C LYS A 417 18.43 -4.90 10.14
N LEU A 418 19.02 -4.42 11.22
CA LEU A 418 19.40 -5.23 12.37
C LEU A 418 18.46 -4.86 13.53
N LYS A 419 17.75 -5.86 14.03
CA LYS A 419 16.80 -5.73 15.14
C LYS A 419 17.16 -6.75 16.21
N ARG A 420 16.59 -6.62 17.41
CA ARG A 420 16.59 -7.71 18.37
C ARG A 420 16.02 -8.97 17.70
N HIS A 421 16.67 -10.11 17.91
CA HIS A 421 16.02 -11.38 17.56
C HIS A 421 14.69 -11.42 18.31
N SER A 422 13.63 -11.83 17.60
CA SER A 422 12.29 -12.12 18.15
C SER A 422 11.30 -10.97 18.35
N ASP A 423 11.54 -9.74 17.89
CA ASP A 423 10.55 -8.66 18.09
C ASP A 423 9.63 -8.49 16.87
N GLY A 424 8.46 -9.12 16.97
CA GLY A 424 7.37 -8.97 16.01
C GLY A 424 6.31 -10.06 16.10
N GLU A 425 6.43 -11.03 16.99
CA GLU A 425 5.34 -11.92 17.36
C GLU A 425 5.07 -11.66 18.85
N LEU A 426 3.78 -11.56 19.23
CA LEU A 426 3.44 -11.89 20.60
C LEU A 426 4.10 -13.25 20.90
N SER A 427 4.77 -13.38 22.05
CA SER A 427 5.34 -14.66 22.45
C SER A 427 4.27 -15.76 22.59
N ASP A 428 3.00 -15.36 22.72
CA ASP A 428 1.82 -16.20 22.82
C ASP A 428 0.84 -15.97 21.67
N THR A 429 0.15 -17.03 21.28
CA THR A 429 -1.03 -16.98 20.40
C THR A 429 -2.29 -16.61 21.19
N ILE A 430 -3.31 -16.13 20.50
CA ILE A 430 -4.59 -15.71 21.07
C ILE A 430 -5.69 -16.61 20.51
N ASP A 431 -6.41 -17.29 21.37
CA ASP A 431 -7.56 -18.10 20.98
C ASP A 431 -8.79 -17.21 20.85
N CYS A 432 -9.35 -17.14 19.65
CA CYS A 432 -10.49 -16.30 19.30
C CYS A 432 -11.70 -17.12 18.85
N VAL A 433 -12.91 -16.61 19.08
CA VAL A 433 -14.16 -17.18 18.58
C VAL A 433 -14.60 -16.45 17.31
N ILE A 434 -15.06 -17.17 16.30
CA ILE A 434 -15.63 -16.58 15.09
C ILE A 434 -17.06 -16.09 15.37
N LEU A 435 -17.31 -14.80 15.11
CA LEU A 435 -18.60 -14.12 15.36
C LEU A 435 -19.42 -13.92 14.08
N GLY A 436 -18.76 -13.99 12.92
CA GLY A 436 -19.39 -13.83 11.61
C GLY A 436 -18.36 -13.77 10.50
N TYR A 437 -18.83 -13.67 9.26
CA TYR A 437 -17.95 -13.52 8.11
C TYR A 437 -18.39 -12.38 7.19
N ILE A 438 -17.39 -11.74 6.58
CA ILE A 438 -17.58 -10.72 5.54
C ILE A 438 -17.51 -11.45 4.20
N ALA A 439 -18.47 -11.21 3.32
CA ALA A 439 -18.56 -11.87 2.02
C ALA A 439 -17.31 -11.63 1.18
N GLY A 440 -16.90 -12.67 0.46
CA GLY A 440 -15.76 -12.60 -0.46
C GLY A 440 -15.97 -11.57 -1.57
N ARG A 441 -14.93 -10.79 -1.86
CA ARG A 441 -14.88 -9.92 -3.04
C ARG A 441 -13.81 -10.43 -4.01
N GLY A 442 -14.04 -10.28 -5.32
CA GLY A 442 -13.05 -10.70 -6.33
C GLY A 442 -12.82 -12.21 -6.37
N LYS A 443 -11.55 -12.65 -6.32
CA LYS A 443 -11.20 -14.08 -6.28
C LYS A 443 -11.86 -14.80 -5.10
N ARG A 444 -12.00 -14.12 -3.96
CA ARG A 444 -12.62 -14.69 -2.74
C ARG A 444 -14.13 -14.87 -2.83
N THR A 445 -14.79 -14.38 -3.88
CA THR A 445 -16.21 -14.66 -4.10
C THR A 445 -16.46 -16.17 -4.19
N ALA A 446 -15.51 -16.92 -4.79
CA ALA A 446 -15.57 -18.38 -4.89
C ALA A 446 -15.45 -19.10 -3.53
N PHE A 447 -14.99 -18.41 -2.49
CA PHE A 447 -14.84 -18.96 -1.14
C PHE A 447 -16.07 -18.70 -0.27
N GLY A 448 -16.97 -17.82 -0.70
CA GLY A 448 -18.10 -17.34 0.10
C GLY A 448 -17.70 -16.29 1.16
N ALA A 449 -16.64 -16.55 1.93
CA ALA A 449 -16.08 -15.62 2.91
C ALA A 449 -14.77 -14.96 2.43
N GLY A 450 -14.63 -13.67 2.69
CA GLY A 450 -13.43 -12.87 2.41
C GLY A 450 -12.62 -12.50 3.66
N ALA A 451 -13.28 -12.46 4.83
CA ALA A 451 -12.66 -12.26 6.13
C ALA A 451 -13.57 -12.80 7.24
N LEU A 452 -12.99 -13.19 8.37
CA LEU A 452 -13.70 -13.62 9.59
C LEU A 452 -13.70 -12.48 10.60
N LEU A 453 -14.86 -12.15 11.16
CA LEU A 453 -14.96 -11.30 12.34
C LEU A 453 -14.77 -12.18 13.56
N VAL A 454 -13.81 -11.85 14.41
CA VAL A 454 -13.45 -12.69 15.56
C VAL A 454 -13.46 -11.89 16.86
N GLY A 455 -13.73 -12.57 17.96
CA GLY A 455 -13.78 -12.01 19.30
C GLY A 455 -13.09 -12.86 20.35
N VAL A 456 -12.98 -12.27 21.53
CA VAL A 456 -12.48 -12.88 22.77
C VAL A 456 -13.61 -12.90 23.79
N TYR A 457 -13.44 -13.64 24.88
CA TYR A 457 -14.49 -13.82 25.86
C TYR A 457 -14.39 -12.81 27.02
N GLU A 458 -15.51 -12.19 27.38
CA GLU A 458 -15.67 -11.33 28.55
C GLU A 458 -16.51 -12.07 29.58
N LYS A 459 -15.84 -12.73 30.52
CA LYS A 459 -16.46 -13.62 31.49
C LYS A 459 -17.44 -12.88 32.41
N ASP A 460 -17.13 -11.64 32.79
CA ASP A 460 -17.95 -10.88 33.75
C ASP A 460 -19.30 -10.46 33.15
N LYS A 461 -19.37 -10.35 31.82
CA LYS A 461 -20.60 -9.97 31.09
C LYS A 461 -21.25 -11.14 30.36
N ASP A 462 -20.59 -12.30 30.34
CA ASP A 462 -20.98 -13.45 29.51
C ASP A 462 -21.14 -13.07 28.02
N GLU A 463 -20.20 -12.28 27.50
CA GLU A 463 -20.23 -11.79 26.12
C GLU A 463 -18.96 -12.16 25.34
N PHE A 464 -19.12 -12.41 24.04
CA PHE A 464 -18.05 -12.42 23.06
C PHE A 464 -17.88 -11.03 22.44
N VAL A 465 -16.73 -10.43 22.69
CA VAL A 465 -16.42 -9.06 22.28
C VAL A 465 -15.43 -9.07 21.10
N SER A 466 -15.75 -8.35 20.04
CA SER A 466 -14.91 -8.30 18.83
C SER A 466 -13.52 -7.74 19.11
N ILE A 467 -12.49 -8.38 18.52
CA ILE A 467 -11.09 -7.97 18.65
C ILE A 467 -10.37 -7.86 17.31
N SER A 468 -10.83 -8.56 16.26
CA SER A 468 -10.13 -8.50 14.98
C SER A 468 -10.99 -8.90 13.77
N ARG A 469 -10.46 -8.59 12.58
CA ARG A 469 -10.90 -9.17 11.31
C ARG A 469 -9.72 -9.93 10.69
N ILE A 470 -9.93 -11.22 10.43
CA ILE A 470 -8.88 -12.09 9.91
C ILE A 470 -9.14 -12.38 8.44
N GLY A 471 -8.17 -12.04 7.59
CA GLY A 471 -8.21 -12.29 6.15
C GLY A 471 -7.05 -13.12 5.63
N THR A 472 -6.20 -13.66 6.52
CA THR A 472 -4.92 -14.32 6.21
C THR A 472 -4.67 -15.49 7.17
N GLY A 473 -3.87 -16.47 6.74
CA GLY A 473 -3.52 -17.66 7.54
C GLY A 473 -4.18 -18.96 7.08
N LEU A 474 -5.16 -18.88 6.17
CA LEU A 474 -5.82 -20.05 5.57
C LEU A 474 -5.44 -20.18 4.09
N THR A 475 -5.32 -21.43 3.63
CA THR A 475 -5.32 -21.83 2.22
C THR A 475 -6.70 -21.61 1.58
N ASP A 476 -6.76 -21.66 0.25
CA ASP A 476 -8.01 -21.46 -0.50
C ASP A 476 -9.05 -22.55 -0.19
N GLU A 477 -8.61 -23.80 0.03
CA GLU A 477 -9.43 -24.94 0.43
C GLU A 477 -10.01 -24.74 1.84
N GLU A 478 -9.16 -24.33 2.80
CA GLU A 478 -9.59 -24.07 4.17
C GLU A 478 -10.56 -22.89 4.25
N TRP A 479 -10.42 -21.87 3.39
CA TRP A 479 -11.39 -20.78 3.27
C TRP A 479 -12.79 -21.26 2.86
N LYS A 480 -12.87 -22.21 1.92
CA LYS A 480 -14.15 -22.82 1.51
C LYS A 480 -14.72 -23.69 2.62
N GLU A 481 -13.87 -24.45 3.32
CA GLU A 481 -14.28 -25.29 4.43
C GLU A 481 -14.84 -24.46 5.59
N ILE A 482 -14.14 -23.40 6.01
CA ILE A 482 -14.58 -22.56 7.11
C ILE A 482 -15.86 -21.82 6.77
N HIS A 483 -16.02 -21.34 5.52
CA HIS A 483 -17.28 -20.76 5.07
C HIS A 483 -18.41 -21.79 5.17
N LYS A 484 -18.21 -23.03 4.72
CA LYS A 484 -19.22 -24.10 4.82
C LYS A 484 -19.57 -24.42 6.27
N ARG A 485 -18.60 -24.42 7.18
CA ARG A 485 -18.82 -24.63 8.62
C ARG A 485 -19.59 -23.47 9.23
N ALA A 486 -19.17 -22.24 8.96
CA ALA A 486 -19.81 -21.02 9.44
C ALA A 486 -21.26 -20.88 8.91
N ASP A 487 -21.50 -21.21 7.63
CA ASP A 487 -22.84 -21.10 7.03
C ASP A 487 -23.86 -22.06 7.63
N LYS A 488 -23.43 -23.20 8.20
CA LYS A 488 -24.31 -24.15 8.92
C LYS A 488 -24.85 -23.57 10.22
N ILE A 489 -24.12 -22.64 10.82
CA ILE A 489 -24.44 -22.02 12.12
C ILE A 489 -24.76 -20.53 11.96
N LYS A 490 -25.18 -20.12 10.76
CA LYS A 490 -25.57 -18.74 10.49
C LYS A 490 -26.85 -18.36 11.22
N VAL A 491 -26.96 -17.09 11.56
CA VAL A 491 -28.13 -16.50 12.19
C VAL A 491 -28.50 -15.18 11.49
N ASP A 492 -29.80 -14.86 11.48
CA ASP A 492 -30.31 -13.71 10.73
C ASP A 492 -30.01 -12.36 11.39
N HIS A 493 -29.68 -12.37 12.69
CA HIS A 493 -29.36 -11.18 13.47
C HIS A 493 -28.17 -11.43 14.38
N LYS A 494 -27.57 -10.35 14.90
CA LYS A 494 -26.44 -10.42 15.83
C LYS A 494 -26.82 -11.26 17.06
N PRO A 495 -26.08 -12.32 17.42
CA PRO A 495 -26.37 -13.10 18.63
C PRO A 495 -26.38 -12.23 19.88
N ALA A 496 -27.23 -12.57 20.86
CA ALA A 496 -27.40 -11.80 22.09
C ALA A 496 -26.08 -11.65 22.89
N ARG A 497 -25.31 -12.74 23.01
CA ARG A 497 -23.99 -12.77 23.67
C ARG A 497 -22.87 -12.17 22.81
N VAL A 498 -23.16 -11.51 21.68
CA VAL A 498 -22.12 -10.94 20.80
C VAL A 498 -22.17 -9.42 20.81
N ASN A 499 -21.05 -8.82 21.18
CA ASN A 499 -20.88 -7.38 21.24
C ASN A 499 -19.82 -6.94 20.23
N SER A 500 -20.27 -6.25 19.17
CA SER A 500 -19.43 -5.74 18.09
C SER A 500 -20.07 -4.50 17.48
N LEU A 501 -19.24 -3.49 17.15
CA LEU A 501 -19.64 -2.34 16.33
C LEU A 501 -19.53 -2.66 14.83
N ILE A 502 -18.75 -3.67 14.46
CA ILE A 502 -18.58 -4.14 13.09
C ILE A 502 -19.72 -5.10 12.78
N VAL A 503 -20.49 -4.78 11.72
CA VAL A 503 -21.52 -5.65 11.17
C VAL A 503 -20.92 -6.49 10.04
N PRO A 504 -20.81 -7.82 10.16
CA PRO A 504 -20.37 -8.70 9.10
C PRO A 504 -21.44 -8.83 8.00
N SER A 505 -21.11 -9.52 6.90
CA SER A 505 -22.11 -9.84 5.87
C SER A 505 -23.10 -10.88 6.37
N VAL A 506 -22.63 -11.83 7.19
CA VAL A 506 -23.44 -12.87 7.83
C VAL A 506 -22.98 -13.03 9.27
N TRP A 507 -23.94 -13.04 10.19
CA TRP A 507 -23.72 -13.39 11.60
C TRP A 507 -23.75 -14.91 11.78
N ILE A 508 -22.95 -15.42 12.70
CA ILE A 508 -22.97 -16.84 13.06
C ILE A 508 -23.03 -17.03 14.57
N ALA A 509 -23.48 -18.20 15.03
CA ALA A 509 -23.39 -18.58 16.43
C ALA A 509 -21.91 -18.69 16.87
N PRO A 510 -21.54 -18.16 18.05
CA PRO A 510 -20.16 -18.16 18.54
C PRO A 510 -19.76 -19.56 19.02
N GLU A 511 -19.40 -20.44 18.09
CA GLU A 511 -19.09 -21.85 18.37
C GLU A 511 -17.67 -22.26 17.92
N ILE A 512 -17.12 -21.58 16.92
CA ILE A 512 -15.85 -22.01 16.29
C ILE A 512 -14.69 -21.22 16.90
N VAL A 513 -13.80 -21.94 17.59
CA VAL A 513 -12.55 -21.39 18.16
C VAL A 513 -11.38 -21.60 17.21
N ILE A 514 -10.57 -20.56 17.06
CA ILE A 514 -9.36 -20.54 16.25
C ILE A 514 -8.19 -19.96 17.04
N GLU A 515 -7.00 -20.41 16.72
CA GLU A 515 -5.76 -19.86 17.26
C GLU A 515 -5.24 -18.76 16.31
N VAL A 516 -4.88 -17.62 16.88
CA VAL A 516 -4.49 -16.43 16.12
C VAL A 516 -3.14 -15.91 16.60
N LEU A 517 -2.19 -15.81 15.68
CA LEU A 517 -0.93 -15.10 15.92
C LEU A 517 -1.06 -13.64 15.51
N ALA A 518 -0.51 -12.74 16.30
CA ALA A 518 -0.47 -11.31 16.00
C ALA A 518 0.88 -10.71 16.40
N ASP A 519 1.25 -9.63 15.74
CA ASP A 519 2.54 -8.99 15.97
C ASP A 519 2.51 -8.09 17.24
N GLU A 520 1.38 -7.43 17.48
CA GLU A 520 1.10 -6.65 18.69
C GLU A 520 -0.41 -6.45 18.89
N ILE A 521 -0.80 -6.03 20.09
CA ILE A 521 -2.12 -5.55 20.46
C ILE A 521 -2.12 -4.02 20.45
N THR A 522 -3.15 -3.43 19.86
CA THR A 522 -3.31 -1.98 19.68
C THR A 522 -4.65 -1.50 20.21
N ARG A 523 -4.79 -0.20 20.50
CA ARG A 523 -6.10 0.40 20.81
C ARG A 523 -6.90 0.64 19.53
N SER A 524 -8.20 0.35 19.56
CA SER A 524 -9.10 0.39 18.41
C SER A 524 -10.44 1.05 18.76
N PRO A 525 -10.92 2.00 17.94
CA PRO A 525 -12.25 2.56 18.11
C PRO A 525 -13.37 1.62 17.64
N LEU A 526 -13.06 0.66 16.76
CA LEU A 526 -14.04 -0.20 16.08
C LEU A 526 -14.28 -1.53 16.80
N HIS A 527 -13.30 -1.98 17.59
CA HIS A 527 -13.38 -3.24 18.33
C HIS A 527 -13.82 -2.99 19.78
N THR A 528 -14.51 -3.97 20.34
CA THR A 528 -15.25 -3.86 21.60
C THR A 528 -14.56 -4.57 22.76
N ALA A 529 -13.56 -5.42 22.49
CA ALA A 529 -12.75 -6.05 23.51
C ALA A 529 -12.10 -5.00 24.42
N GLY A 530 -12.41 -5.02 25.73
CA GLY A 530 -11.88 -4.05 26.71
C GLY A 530 -12.32 -2.59 26.50
N LYS A 531 -13.32 -2.34 25.65
CA LYS A 531 -13.85 -0.99 25.39
C LYS A 531 -14.71 -0.54 26.58
N THR A 532 -14.52 0.69 27.02
CA THR A 532 -15.36 1.35 28.05
C THR A 532 -15.90 2.67 27.50
N GLU A 533 -16.65 3.43 28.30
CA GLU A 533 -17.10 4.78 27.90
C GLU A 533 -15.93 5.75 27.72
N SER A 534 -14.84 5.55 28.48
CA SER A 534 -13.65 6.42 28.48
C SER A 534 -12.48 5.88 27.66
N GLU A 535 -12.43 4.58 27.37
CA GLU A 535 -11.31 3.93 26.69
C GLU A 535 -11.71 3.22 25.40
N LEU A 536 -10.82 3.31 24.40
CA LEU A 536 -10.91 2.51 23.18
C LEU A 536 -10.68 1.02 23.47
N GLY A 537 -11.32 0.15 22.70
CA GLY A 537 -11.11 -1.29 22.82
C GLY A 537 -9.73 -1.72 22.30
N PHE A 538 -9.47 -3.02 22.31
CA PHE A 538 -8.24 -3.63 21.81
C PHE A 538 -8.44 -4.23 20.41
N ALA A 539 -7.36 -4.30 19.64
CA ALA A 539 -7.31 -4.99 18.36
C ALA A 539 -5.96 -5.64 18.08
N LEU A 540 -6.00 -6.74 17.33
CA LEU A 540 -4.79 -7.47 16.92
C LEU A 540 -4.19 -6.87 15.65
N ARG A 541 -2.88 -6.58 15.67
CA ARG A 541 -2.14 -6.11 14.48
C ARG A 541 -1.51 -7.28 13.73
N PHE A 542 -1.68 -7.28 12.42
CA PHE A 542 -1.25 -8.37 11.51
C PHE A 542 -1.70 -9.78 11.93
N PRO A 543 -2.99 -9.95 12.27
CA PRO A 543 -3.53 -11.22 12.74
C PRO A 543 -3.46 -12.28 11.65
N ARG A 544 -3.02 -13.48 12.02
CA ARG A 544 -2.95 -14.65 11.14
C ARG A 544 -3.56 -15.84 11.87
N LEU A 545 -4.53 -16.50 11.23
CA LEU A 545 -5.04 -17.77 11.75
C LEU A 545 -3.92 -18.81 11.65
N VAL A 546 -3.66 -19.50 12.76
CA VAL A 546 -2.63 -20.55 12.88
C VAL A 546 -3.27 -21.93 12.81
N SER A 547 -4.27 -22.17 13.64
CA SER A 547 -4.93 -23.48 13.73
C SER A 547 -6.40 -23.34 14.13
N PHE A 548 -7.16 -24.44 13.98
CA PHE A 548 -8.52 -24.55 14.50
C PHE A 548 -8.50 -25.32 15.83
N ARG A 549 -9.12 -24.76 16.87
CA ARG A 549 -9.11 -25.30 18.24
C ARG A 549 -10.41 -25.98 18.65
N GLY A 550 -11.31 -26.21 17.69
CA GLY A 550 -12.63 -26.79 17.96
C GLY A 550 -12.63 -28.27 18.41
N LYS A 551 -11.47 -28.93 18.50
CA LYS A 551 -11.34 -30.28 19.07
C LYS A 551 -11.04 -30.25 20.58
N ASP A 552 -10.46 -29.15 21.06
CA ASP A 552 -9.87 -29.03 22.38
C ASP A 552 -10.33 -27.79 23.16
N LYS A 553 -11.08 -26.88 22.54
CA LYS A 553 -11.64 -25.67 23.16
C LYS A 553 -13.10 -25.40 22.77
N SER A 554 -13.90 -25.05 23.77
CA SER A 554 -15.22 -24.42 23.60
C SER A 554 -15.11 -22.91 23.44
N ALA A 555 -16.18 -22.23 23.04
CA ALA A 555 -16.17 -20.79 22.82
C ALA A 555 -15.78 -20.02 24.09
N GLU A 556 -16.28 -20.45 25.25
CA GLU A 556 -15.97 -19.88 26.56
C GLU A 556 -14.51 -20.11 27.02
N ASP A 557 -13.77 -21.03 26.37
CA ASP A 557 -12.33 -21.27 26.60
C ASP A 557 -11.41 -20.37 25.75
N ALA A 558 -12.00 -19.47 24.96
CA ALA A 558 -11.26 -18.45 24.24
C ALA A 558 -10.51 -17.52 25.21
N THR A 559 -9.48 -16.85 24.71
CA THR A 559 -8.71 -15.88 25.49
C THR A 559 -9.64 -14.83 26.08
N GLN A 560 -9.40 -14.44 27.33
CA GLN A 560 -10.22 -13.47 28.04
C GLN A 560 -9.77 -12.03 27.79
N VAL A 561 -10.69 -11.08 27.90
CA VAL A 561 -10.38 -9.64 27.81
C VAL A 561 -9.32 -9.22 28.84
N SER A 562 -9.35 -9.79 30.05
CA SER A 562 -8.36 -9.54 31.10
C SER A 562 -6.95 -9.98 30.67
N GLU A 563 -6.83 -11.10 29.96
CA GLU A 563 -5.57 -11.59 29.41
C GLU A 563 -5.06 -10.70 28.27
N ILE A 564 -5.96 -10.23 27.39
CA ILE A 564 -5.63 -9.25 26.35
C ILE A 564 -5.09 -7.96 26.95
N LYS A 565 -5.71 -7.45 28.02
CA LYS A 565 -5.25 -6.26 28.73
C LYS A 565 -3.85 -6.48 29.31
N ARG A 566 -3.61 -7.63 29.94
CA ARG A 566 -2.28 -8.00 30.48
C ARG A 566 -1.21 -8.09 29.37
N LEU A 567 -1.54 -8.72 28.25
CA LEU A 567 -0.63 -8.81 27.10
C LEU A 567 -0.31 -7.43 26.55
N TYR A 568 -1.30 -6.56 26.38
CA TYR A 568 -1.12 -5.19 25.94
C TYR A 568 -0.23 -4.37 26.89
N GLU A 569 -0.47 -4.44 28.20
CA GLU A 569 0.35 -3.72 29.19
C GLU A 569 1.81 -4.20 29.21
N ASN A 570 2.03 -5.50 29.00
CA ASN A 570 3.37 -6.08 28.97
C ASN A 570 4.16 -5.72 27.71
N GLN A 571 3.52 -5.32 26.61
CA GLN A 571 4.22 -4.85 25.40
C GLN A 571 5.04 -3.56 25.63
N TYR A 572 4.67 -2.76 26.62
CA TYR A 572 5.27 -1.44 26.87
C TYR A 572 6.08 -1.37 28.17
N LYS A 573 6.16 -2.46 28.93
CA LYS A 573 7.02 -2.52 30.12
C LYS A 573 8.47 -2.71 29.68
N LYS A 574 9.31 -1.70 29.92
CA LYS A 574 10.77 -1.81 29.85
C LYS A 574 11.19 -3.01 30.72
N LYS A 575 11.84 -4.01 30.13
CA LYS A 575 12.57 -5.04 30.88
C LYS A 575 13.91 -4.51 31.34
#